data_AF-A0A933MPT1-F1
#
_entry.id   AF-A0A933MPT1-F1
#
_cell.length_a   1.000
_cell.length_b   1.000
_cell.length_c   1.000
_cell.angle_alpha   90.00
_cell.angle_beta   90.00
_cell.angle_gamma   90.00
#
_symmetry.space_group_name_H-M   'P 1'
#
loop_
_entity.id
_entity.type
_entity.pdbx_description
1 polymer ?
#
loop_
_entity_poly.entity_id
_entity_poly.type
_entity_poly.pdbx_seq_one_letter_code
_entity_poly.pdbx_strand_id
1 'polypeptide(L)' 'MTLYKATGCKDCAKTGYRGRVGIYEIMAVSEKIRELVLERESASAIRETAYKEGMVALKTSAAEKVLLGLTSVEEYLRVT' A
#
# COMPACT_ATOMS: atom_id res chain seq x y z
N MET A 1 13.55 12.04 -11.13
CA MET A 1 12.53 11.65 -10.13
C MET A 1 12.75 12.51 -8.90
N THR A 2 11.69 13.09 -8.33
CA THR A 2 11.77 13.99 -7.18
C THR A 2 11.09 13.33 -5.99
N LEU A 3 11.73 13.34 -4.83
CA LEU A 3 11.20 12.80 -3.58
C LEU A 3 11.08 13.91 -2.55
N TYR A 4 10.07 13.82 -1.69
CA TYR A 4 9.81 14.79 -0.64
C TYR A 4 10.17 14.21 0.73
N LYS A 5 10.72 15.07 1.57
CA LYS A 5 11.05 14.77 2.96
C LYS A 5 10.30 15.71 3.88
N ALA A 6 9.84 15.20 5.01
CA ALA A 6 9.15 15.99 6.01
C ALA A 6 10.08 17.06 6.61
N THR A 7 9.66 18.32 6.55
CA THR A 7 10.29 19.46 7.22
C THR A 7 9.27 20.18 8.10
N GLY A 8 9.62 20.43 9.36
CA GLY A 8 8.71 20.99 10.34
C GLY A 8 8.51 22.50 10.21
N CYS A 9 7.25 22.96 10.22
CA CYS A 9 6.85 24.36 10.32
C CYS A 9 5.80 24.56 11.43
N LYS A 10 5.38 25.80 11.69
CA LYS A 10 4.35 26.08 12.71
C LYS A 10 3.01 25.42 12.37
N ASP A 11 2.63 25.40 11.10
CA ASP A 11 1.32 24.92 10.65
C ASP A 11 1.16 23.39 10.74
N CYS A 12 2.26 22.64 10.69
CA CYS A 12 2.27 21.19 10.90
C CYS A 12 2.72 20.80 12.32
N ALA A 13 2.72 21.75 13.27
CA ALA A 13 3.20 21.55 14.64
C ALA A 13 4.63 20.95 14.70
N LYS A 14 5.49 21.38 13.77
CA LYS A 14 6.88 20.92 13.58
C LYS A 14 7.05 19.44 13.21
N THR A 15 5.99 18.73 12.83
CA THR A 15 6.06 17.30 12.46
C THR A 15 6.52 17.07 11.02
N GLY A 16 6.25 18.04 10.14
CA GLY A 16 6.44 17.91 8.69
C GLY A 16 5.35 17.10 7.98
N TYR A 17 4.25 16.77 8.68
CA TYR A 17 3.09 16.09 8.12
C TYR A 17 1.79 16.80 8.50
N ARG A 18 0.79 16.75 7.62
CA ARG A 18 -0.56 17.24 7.91
C ARG A 18 -1.60 16.35 7.24
N GLY A 19 -2.57 15.87 8.00
CA GLY A 19 -3.55 14.89 7.52
C GLY A 19 -2.97 13.48 7.45
N ARG A 20 -3.69 12.58 6.77
CA ARG A 20 -3.31 11.17 6.57
C ARG A 20 -3.74 10.75 5.17
N VAL A 21 -2.98 9.85 4.56
CA VAL A 21 -3.31 9.22 3.29
C VAL A 21 -3.48 7.72 3.50
N GLY A 22 -4.52 7.13 2.92
CA GLY A 22 -4.74 5.69 2.94
C GLY A 22 -3.87 4.98 1.90
N ILE A 23 -3.31 3.84 2.30
CA ILE A 23 -2.64 2.88 1.42
C ILE A 23 -3.47 1.60 1.48
N TYR A 24 -3.77 1.03 0.32
CA TYR A 24 -4.71 -0.08 0.22
C TYR A 24 -4.13 -1.23 -0.59
N GLU A 25 -4.41 -2.44 -0.12
CA GLU A 25 -4.26 -3.71 -0.84
C GLU A 25 -5.66 -4.33 -0.88
N ILE A 26 -6.27 -4.36 -2.07
CA ILE A 26 -7.68 -4.75 -2.23
C ILE A 26 -7.72 -6.00 -3.10
N MET A 27 -8.16 -7.11 -2.48
CA MET A 27 -8.35 -8.39 -3.16
C MET A 27 -9.80 -8.53 -3.61
N ALA A 28 -10.03 -8.60 -4.92
CA ALA A 28 -11.33 -9.01 -5.44
C ALA A 28 -11.52 -10.52 -5.20
N VAL A 29 -12.70 -10.91 -4.72
CA VAL A 29 -13.05 -12.33 -4.53
C VAL A 29 -13.62 -12.86 -5.84
N SER A 30 -12.73 -13.21 -6.77
CA SER A 30 -13.08 -13.86 -8.03
C SER A 30 -13.52 -15.31 -7.84
N GLU A 31 -14.11 -15.92 -8.87
CA GLU A 31 -14.44 -17.35 -8.85
C GLU A 31 -13.21 -18.21 -8.58
N LYS A 32 -12.04 -17.87 -9.15
CA LYS A 32 -10.80 -18.61 -8.90
C LYS A 32 -10.36 -18.51 -7.44
N ILE A 33 -10.47 -17.33 -6.84
CA ILE A 33 -10.18 -17.14 -5.42
C ILE A 33 -11.17 -17.95 -4.55
N ARG A 34 -12.45 -18.00 -4.93
CA ARG A 34 -13.46 -18.81 -4.22
C ARG A 34 -13.12 -20.30 -4.27
N GLU A 35 -12.73 -20.82 -5.43
CA GLU A 35 -12.28 -22.22 -5.58
C GLU A 35 -11.11 -22.54 -4.64
N LEU A 36 -10.06 -21.70 -4.66
CA LEU A 36 -8.88 -21.90 -3.81
C LEU A 36 -9.24 -21.90 -2.31
N VAL A 37 -10.18 -21.04 -1.90
CA VAL A 37 -10.69 -21.02 -0.52
C VAL A 37 -11.43 -22.32 -0.18
N LEU A 38 -12.26 -22.84 -1.08
CA LEU A 38 -12.99 -24.11 -0.88
C LEU A 38 -12.03 -25.31 -0.82
N GLU A 39 -10.97 -25.28 -1.61
CA GLU A 39 -9.89 -26.27 -1.63
C GLU A 39 -8.94 -26.16 -0.42
N ARG A 40 -9.12 -25.14 0.42
CA ARG A 40 -8.25 -24.82 1.58
C ARG A 40 -6.79 -24.63 1.20
N GLU A 41 -6.59 -24.02 0.05
CA GLU A 41 -5.26 -23.69 -0.45
C GLU A 41 -4.53 -22.71 0.45
N SER A 42 -3.21 -22.69 0.31
CA SER A 42 -2.36 -21.79 1.10
C SER A 42 -2.68 -20.31 0.84
N ALA A 43 -2.54 -19.48 1.87
CA ALA A 43 -2.69 -18.03 1.71
C ALA A 43 -1.71 -17.45 0.65
N SER A 44 -0.54 -18.06 0.46
CA SER A 44 0.39 -17.72 -0.62
C SER A 44 -0.19 -17.98 -2.01
N ALA A 45 -0.84 -19.13 -2.23
CA ALA A 45 -1.45 -19.46 -3.51
C ALA A 45 -2.63 -18.53 -3.85
N ILE A 46 -3.45 -18.22 -2.85
CA ILE A 46 -4.54 -17.23 -2.97
C ILE A 46 -3.97 -15.86 -3.33
N ARG A 47 -2.93 -15.41 -2.61
CA ARG A 47 -2.29 -14.10 -2.84
C ARG A 47 -1.66 -14.00 -4.23
N GLU A 48 -0.97 -15.05 -4.68
CA GLU A 48 -0.36 -15.07 -6.02
C GLU A 48 -1.43 -14.96 -7.11
N THR A 49 -2.54 -15.68 -6.95
CA THR A 49 -3.69 -15.59 -7.86
C THR A 49 -4.27 -14.18 -7.86
N ALA A 50 -4.48 -13.58 -6.69
CA ALA A 50 -4.98 -12.22 -6.58
C ALA A 50 -4.06 -11.19 -7.25
N TYR A 51 -2.73 -11.33 -7.12
CA TYR A 51 -1.77 -10.48 -7.82
C TYR A 51 -1.84 -10.64 -9.34
N LYS A 52 -1.99 -11.88 -9.85
CA LYS A 52 -2.19 -12.13 -11.28
C LYS A 52 -3.48 -11.50 -11.80
N GLU A 53 -4.51 -11.41 -10.95
CA GLU A 53 -5.80 -10.79 -11.25
C GLU A 53 -5.83 -9.26 -11.02
N GLY A 54 -4.68 -8.63 -10.71
CA GLY A 54 -4.54 -7.18 -10.64
C GLY A 54 -4.63 -6.58 -9.25
N MET A 55 -4.63 -7.39 -8.19
CA MET A 55 -4.39 -6.88 -6.83
C MET A 55 -3.01 -6.21 -6.78
N VAL A 56 -2.95 -5.02 -6.18
CA VAL A 56 -1.69 -4.29 -5.98
C VAL A 56 -1.25 -4.46 -4.54
N ALA A 57 -0.01 -4.91 -4.34
CA ALA A 57 0.57 -5.07 -3.02
C ALA A 57 0.63 -3.74 -2.26
N LEU A 58 0.47 -3.81 -0.93
CA LEU A 58 0.50 -2.63 -0.06
C LEU A 58 1.78 -1.78 -0.26
N LYS A 59 2.93 -2.45 -0.42
CA LYS A 59 4.24 -1.80 -0.68
C LYS A 59 4.25 -1.05 -2.01
N THR A 60 3.71 -1.66 -3.06
CA THR A 60 3.64 -1.00 -4.39
C THR A 60 2.73 0.23 -4.32
N SER A 61 1.55 0.08 -3.72
CA SER A 61 0.59 1.18 -3.50
C SER A 61 1.22 2.33 -2.67
N ALA A 62 1.98 2.00 -1.62
CA ALA A 62 2.68 2.97 -0.80
C ALA A 62 3.82 3.67 -1.58
N ALA A 63 4.59 2.92 -2.36
CA ALA A 63 5.66 3.47 -3.19
C ALA A 63 5.11 4.47 -4.21
N GLU A 64 3.97 4.19 -4.85
CA GLU A 64 3.30 5.15 -5.73
C GLU A 64 2.94 6.45 -5.01
N LYS A 65 2.44 6.38 -3.76
CA LYS A 65 2.14 7.58 -2.96
C LYS A 65 3.40 8.39 -2.61
N VAL A 66 4.54 7.72 -2.40
CA VAL A 66 5.84 8.38 -2.21
C VAL A 66 6.26 9.12 -3.49
N LEU A 67 6.15 8.45 -4.63
CA LEU A 67 6.50 9.04 -5.93
C LEU A 67 5.61 10.22 -6.31
N LEU A 68 4.34 10.21 -5.89
CA LEU A 68 3.40 11.32 -6.05
C LEU A 68 3.61 12.45 -5.02
N GLY A 69 4.51 12.29 -4.05
CA GLY A 69 4.76 13.28 -2.99
C GLY A 69 3.65 13.39 -1.95
N LEU A 70 2.77 12.38 -1.85
CA LEU A 70 1.67 12.34 -0.88
C LEU A 70 2.10 11.79 0.47
N THR A 71 3.20 11.04 0.51
CA THR A 71 3.85 10.55 1.74
C THR A 71 5.36 10.53 1.56
N SER A 72 6.10 10.27 2.63
CA SER A 72 7.57 10.24 2.63
C SER A 72 8.10 8.80 2.56
N VAL A 73 9.39 8.67 2.22
CA VAL A 73 10.08 7.37 2.26
C VAL A 73 10.11 6.83 3.70
N GLU A 74 10.25 7.73 4.68
CA GLU A 74 10.22 7.37 6.10
C GLU A 74 8.87 6.77 6.52
N GLU A 75 7.76 7.35 6.05
CA GLU A 75 6.42 6.79 6.31
C GLU A 75 6.21 5.47 5.58
N TYR A 76 6.67 5.35 4.33
CA TYR A 76 6.65 4.09 3.58
C TYR A 76 7.31 2.95 4.37
N LEU A 77 8.54 3.15 4.85
CA LEU A 77 9.27 2.15 5.63
C LEU A 77 8.63 1.84 6.99
N ARG A 78 7.85 2.77 7.54
CA ARG A 78 7.20 2.61 8.84
C ARG A 78 5.92 1.80 8.78
N VAL A 79 5.16 1.87 7.68
CA VAL A 79 3.78 1.35 7.61
C VAL A 79 3.59 0.14 6.69
N THR A 80 4.63 -0.32 5.98
CA THR A 80 4.58 -1.48 5.08
C THR A 80 5.71 -2.47 5.33
#